data_AF-A0A0R2BDZ2-F1
#
_entry.id   AF-A0A0R2BDZ2-F1
#
_cell.length_a   1.000
_cell.length_b   1.000
_cell.length_c   1.000
_cell.angle_alpha   90.00
_cell.angle_beta   90.00
_cell.angle_gamma   90.00
#
_symmetry.space_group_name_H-M   'P 1'
#
loop_
_entity.id
_entity.type
_entity.pdbx_description
1 polymer ?
#
loop_
_entity_poly.entity_id
_entity_poly.type
_entity_poly.pdbx_seq_one_letter_code
_entity_poly.pdbx_strand_id
1 'polypeptide(L)'
;MEHITLPLVLDKAIKQRYADGTSLSYVVTRNPFETTQYGVHLDLMDKRGKIYHKTEVYFDPGELISQPFEVNGGAFELELKPDD
;
A
#
# COMPACT_ATOMS: atom_id res chain seq x y z
N MET A 1 -8.94 12.86 5.55
CA MET A 1 -7.99 11.74 5.60
C MET A 1 -8.77 10.49 5.29
N GLU A 2 -8.39 9.76 4.26
CA GLU A 2 -9.06 8.53 3.85
C GLU A 2 -8.27 7.30 4.33
N HIS A 3 -8.99 6.25 4.74
CA HIS A 3 -8.38 5.00 5.16
C HIS A 3 -8.56 3.94 4.08
N ILE A 4 -7.47 3.24 3.74
CA ILE A 4 -7.46 2.18 2.75
C ILE A 4 -7.06 0.88 3.43
N THR A 5 -7.97 -0.08 3.49
CA THR A 5 -7.67 -1.41 4.02
C THR A 5 -7.08 -2.31 2.94
N LEU A 6 -5.93 -2.92 3.21
CA LEU A 6 -5.25 -3.90 2.36
C LEU A 6 -5.13 -5.23 3.11
N PRO A 7 -5.34 -6.38 2.46
CA PRO A 7 -5.01 -7.68 3.04
C PRO A 7 -3.50 -7.80 3.29
N LEU A 8 -3.13 -8.34 4.46
CA LEU A 8 -1.76 -8.62 4.86
C LEU A 8 -1.28 -9.92 4.22
N VAL A 9 -0.95 -9.85 2.93
CA VAL A 9 -0.31 -10.96 2.20
C VAL A 9 1.11 -10.55 1.86
N LEU A 10 2.07 -11.15 2.54
CA LEU A 10 3.48 -10.82 2.40
C LEU A 10 4.04 -11.25 1.03
N ASP A 11 4.93 -10.42 0.50
CA ASP A 11 5.81 -10.69 -0.64
C ASP A 11 5.07 -11.12 -1.92
N LYS A 12 3.79 -10.72 -2.02
CA LYS A 12 2.93 -10.97 -3.17
C LYS A 12 2.42 -9.67 -3.75
N ALA A 13 2.69 -9.46 -5.03
CA ALA A 13 2.09 -8.36 -5.76
C ALA A 13 0.59 -8.58 -5.95
N ILE A 14 -0.20 -7.62 -5.46
CA ILE A 14 -1.64 -7.56 -5.67
C ILE A 14 -1.94 -6.35 -6.54
N LYS A 15 -2.76 -6.54 -7.57
CA LYS A 15 -3.14 -5.50 -8.52
C LYS A 15 -4.65 -5.35 -8.58
N GLN A 16 -5.11 -4.11 -8.48
CA GLN A 16 -6.51 -3.73 -8.60
C GLN A 16 -6.68 -2.75 -9.77
N ARG A 17 -7.64 -3.04 -10.65
CA ARG A 17 -8.04 -2.16 -11.76
C ARG A 17 -9.32 -1.44 -11.36
N TYR A 18 -9.35 -0.12 -11.49
CA TYR A 18 -10.55 0.69 -11.23
C TYR A 18 -11.39 0.85 -12.49
N ALA A 19 -12.66 1.23 -12.30
CA ALA A 19 -13.63 1.38 -13.39
C ALA A 19 -13.22 2.45 -14.42
N ASP A 20 -12.48 3.48 -13.99
CA ASP A 20 -11.98 4.54 -14.87
C ASP A 20 -10.77 4.09 -15.72
N GLY A 21 -10.28 2.87 -15.50
CA GLY A 21 -9.12 2.29 -16.15
C GLY A 21 -7.80 2.57 -15.45
N THR A 22 -7.73 3.30 -14.35
CA THR A 22 -6.49 3.40 -13.57
C THR A 22 -6.23 2.10 -12.79
N SER A 23 -5.02 1.90 -12.29
CA SER A 23 -4.72 0.71 -11.47
C SER A 23 -3.82 1.05 -10.30
N LEU A 24 -4.04 0.34 -9.21
CA LEU A 24 -3.14 0.25 -8.07
C LEU A 24 -2.45 -1.11 -8.11
N SER A 25 -1.15 -1.16 -7.88
CA SER A 25 -0.43 -2.38 -7.54
C SER A 25 0.30 -2.16 -6.23
N TYR A 26 0.33 -3.19 -5.38
CA TYR A 26 1.06 -3.09 -4.13
C TYR A 26 1.69 -4.42 -3.73
N VAL A 27 2.76 -4.32 -2.93
CA VAL A 27 3.41 -5.45 -2.27
C VAL A 27 3.58 -5.08 -0.80
N VAL A 28 3.05 -5.92 0.09
CA VAL A 28 3.33 -5.80 1.53
C VAL A 28 4.58 -6.60 1.82
N THR A 29 5.53 -6.00 2.52
CA THR A 29 6.79 -6.61 2.94
C THR A 29 6.93 -6.49 4.44
N ARG A 30 7.67 -7.43 5.04
CA ARG A 30 8.09 -7.34 6.45
C ARG A 30 9.53 -6.86 6.50
N ASN A 31 9.84 -5.94 7.42
CA ASN A 31 11.20 -5.47 7.61
C ASN A 31 12.09 -6.64 8.06
N PRO A 32 13.20 -6.94 7.33
CA PRO A 32 14.08 -8.06 7.68
C PRO A 32 14.87 -7.84 8.98
N PHE A 33 14.97 -6.60 9.47
CA PHE A 33 15.69 -6.24 10.70
C PHE A 33 14.76 -6.00 11.90
N GLU A 34 13.46 -5.79 11.66
CA GLU A 34 12.43 -5.60 12.70
C GLU A 34 11.17 -6.40 12.31
N THR A 35 11.05 -7.62 12.84
CA THR A 35 10.02 -8.58 12.39
C THR A 35 8.58 -8.14 12.66
N THR A 36 8.39 -7.14 13.52
CA THR A 36 7.07 -6.58 13.83
C THR A 36 6.71 -5.39 12.94
N GLN A 37 7.60 -4.95 12.06
CA GLN A 37 7.40 -3.79 11.20
C GLN A 37 7.10 -4.22 9.76
N TYR A 38 6.11 -3.55 9.16
CA TYR A 38 5.72 -3.74 7.77
C TYR A 38 6.04 -2.52 6.91
N GLY A 39 6.14 -2.75 5.60
CA GLY A 39 6.24 -1.72 4.58
C GLY A 39 5.42 -2.09 3.35
N VAL A 40 4.85 -1.11 2.67
CA VAL A 40 4.05 -1.31 1.46
C VAL A 40 4.62 -0.49 0.32
N HIS A 41 5.06 -1.17 -0.73
CA HIS A 41 5.37 -0.55 -2.01
C HIS A 41 4.07 -0.35 -2.78
N LEU A 42 3.74 0.88 -3.18
CA LEU A 42 2.55 1.23 -3.95
C LEU A 42 2.94 1.80 -5.32
N ASP A 43 2.42 1.19 -6.38
CA ASP A 43 2.51 1.67 -7.75
C ASP A 43 1.13 2.11 -8.26
N LEU A 44 1.00 3.39 -8.65
CA LEU A 44 -0.18 3.90 -9.34
C LEU A 44 0.07 3.97 -10.84
N MET A 45 -0.85 3.37 -11.60
CA MET A 45 -0.77 3.25 -13.05
C MET A 45 -1.94 3.94 -13.75
N ASP A 46 -1.64 4.54 -14.89
CA ASP A 46 -2.64 5.15 -15.75
C ASP A 46 -3.42 4.10 -16.56
N LYS A 47 -4.32 4.57 -17.43
CA LYS A 47 -5.17 3.71 -18.28
C LYS A 47 -4.37 2.82 -19.24
N ARG A 48 -3.15 3.22 -19.60
CA ARG A 48 -2.23 2.49 -20.48
C ARG A 48 -1.29 1.57 -19.71
N GLY A 49 -1.40 1.52 -18.38
CA GLY A 49 -0.55 0.72 -17.52
C GLY A 49 0.81 1.36 -17.21
N LYS A 50 1.01 2.64 -17.57
CA LYS A 50 2.24 3.36 -17.22
C LYS A 50 2.17 3.77 -15.76
N ILE A 51 3.21 3.44 -14.99
CA ILE A 51 3.37 3.92 -13.62
C ILE A 51 3.61 5.43 -13.66
N TYR A 52 2.75 6.20 -13.00
CA TYR A 52 2.88 7.66 -12.90
C TYR A 52 3.23 8.12 -11.48
N HIS A 53 3.07 7.25 -10.48
CA HIS A 53 3.46 7.53 -9.10
C HIS A 53 3.88 6.24 -8.39
N LYS A 54 4.91 6.36 -7.55
CA LYS A 54 5.42 5.30 -6.68
C LYS A 54 5.54 5.86 -5.27
N THR A 55 5.12 5.12 -4.27
CA THR A 55 5.32 5.51 -2.87
C THR A 55 5.61 4.30 -2.00
N GLU A 56 6.41 4.52 -0.96
CA GLU A 56 6.68 3.54 0.09
C GLU A 56 5.95 4.01 1.34
N VAL A 57 5.14 3.12 1.91
CA VAL A 57 4.37 3.42 3.12
C VAL A 57 4.88 2.50 4.24
N TYR A 58 5.33 3.11 5.33
CA TYR A 58 5.90 2.39 6.47
C TYR A 58 4.94 2.39 7.66
N PHE A 59 5.03 1.32 8.43
CA PHE A 59 4.29 1.11 9.66
C PHE A 59 5.26 1.25 10.83
N ASP A 60 4.78 1.69 11.99
CA ASP A 60 5.57 1.59 13.21
C ASP A 60 5.62 0.13 13.68
N PRO A 61 6.66 -0.29 14.43
CA PRO A 61 6.78 -1.67 14.91
C PRO A 61 5.56 -2.12 15.72
N GLY A 62 4.95 -3.23 15.32
CA GLY A 62 3.76 -3.80 15.95
C GLY A 62 2.43 -3.19 15.49
N GLU A 63 2.46 -2.13 14.70
CA GLU A 63 1.27 -1.45 14.20
C GLU A 63 0.79 -2.02 12.86
N LEU A 64 -0.53 -2.01 12.68
CA LEU A 64 -1.20 -2.40 11.43
C LEU A 64 -1.82 -1.19 10.72
N ILE A 65 -1.65 0.01 11.27
CA ILE A 65 -2.03 1.28 10.64
C ILE A 65 -0.74 2.03 10.29
N SER A 66 -0.65 2.53 9.07
CA SER A 66 0.55 3.24 8.62
C SER A 66 0.62 4.64 9.19
N GLN A 67 1.81 5.26 9.08
CA GLN A 67 1.88 6.71 9.15
C GLN A 67 1.09 7.34 7.99
N PRO A 68 0.52 8.55 8.16
CA PRO A 68 -0.13 9.26 7.07
C PRO A 68 0.83 9.53 5.91
N PHE A 69 0.32 9.42 4.68
CA PHE A 69 1.06 9.75 3.47
C PHE A 69 0.20 10.52 2.49
N GLU A 70 0.85 11.30 1.62
CA GLU A 70 0.15 12.10 0.61
C GLU A 70 0.39 11.55 -0.79
N VAL A 71 -0.68 11.43 -1.58
CA VAL A 71 -0.61 11.08 -3.00
C VAL A 71 -1.68 11.82 -3.77
N ASN A 72 -1.33 12.36 -4.94
CA ASN A 72 -2.23 13.15 -5.79
C ASN A 72 -2.98 14.29 -5.05
N GLY A 73 -2.37 14.87 -4.01
CA GLY A 73 -2.98 15.94 -3.21
C GLY A 73 -4.01 15.47 -2.17
N GLY A 74 -4.22 14.16 -2.01
CA GLY A 74 -4.99 13.58 -0.91
C GLY A 74 -4.07 13.03 0.18
N ALA A 75 -4.58 12.99 1.42
CA ALA A 75 -3.90 12.41 2.58
C ALA A 75 -4.59 11.11 3.00
N PHE A 76 -3.80 10.05 3.16
CA PHE A 76 -4.25 8.67 3.33
C PHE A 76 -3.51 7.97 4.46
N GLU A 77 -4.15 6.92 4.99
CA GLU A 77 -3.53 5.89 5.82
C GLU A 77 -3.86 4.51 5.27
N LEU A 78 -2.93 3.57 5.41
CA LEU A 78 -3.15 2.16 5.10
C LEU A 78 -3.44 1.39 6.38
N GLU A 79 -4.43 0.50 6.33
CA GLU A 79 -4.68 -0.51 7.36
C GLU A 79 -4.37 -1.89 6.78
N LEU A 80 -3.50 -2.66 7.43
CA LEU A 80 -3.19 -4.04 7.06
C LEU A 80 -4.11 -4.98 7.82
N LYS A 81 -4.93 -5.73 7.09
CA LYS A 81 -5.85 -6.71 7.66
C LYS A 81 -5.29 -8.13 7.54
N PRO A 82 -4.97 -8.82 8.65
CA PRO A 82 -4.64 -10.25 8.63
C PRO A 82 -5.81 -11.06 8.07
N ASP A 83 -5.52 -12.13 7.33
CA ASP A 83 -6.52 -13.16 7.06
C ASP A 83 -6.80 -13.90 8.38
N ASP A 84 -8.07 -13.96 8.80
CA ASP A 84 -8.56 -14.73 9.96
C ASP A 84 -8.41 -16.26 9.73
#